data_AF-A0A935SLU6-F1
#
_entry.id   AF-A0A935SLU6-F1
#
_cell.length_a   1.000
_cell.length_b   1.000
_cell.length_c   1.000
_cell.angle_alpha   90.00
_cell.angle_beta   90.00
_cell.angle_gamma   90.00
#
_symmetry.space_group_name_H-M   'P 1'
#
loop_
_entity.id
_entity.type
_entity.pdbx_description
1 polymer ?
#
loop_
_entity_poly.entity_id
_entity_poly.type
_entity_poly.pdbx_seq_one_letter_code
_entity_poly.pdbx_strand_id
1 'polypeptide(L)'
;MAEIYHQLIEGIKSTTWLEFVAVVFGIASVIFSRMENILVYPTGLINTILFTYFCFSWWGLHAEASLNFYYTIMSVYGWILWSRANSTTDNRQLTTDKLQTINNKLQTSNLKLAITASTKKEWKIAIVFFIICWMVLYIILKIFTKSTVPVSDSFASAAAYTAMWLMAKKSWKTGSGGF
;
A
#
# COMPACT_ATOMS: atom_id res chain seq x y z
N MET A 1 -14.86 17.94 -28.08
CA MET A 1 -14.97 18.56 -26.74
C MET A 1 -16.37 18.43 -26.13
N ALA A 2 -17.44 18.74 -26.86
CA ALA A 2 -18.81 18.55 -26.35
C ALA A 2 -19.16 17.07 -26.03
N GLU A 3 -18.63 16.13 -26.83
CA GLU A 3 -18.87 14.70 -26.66
C GLU A 3 -18.25 14.13 -25.36
N ILE A 4 -17.02 14.55 -25.02
CA ILE A 4 -16.36 14.17 -23.75
C ILE A 4 -17.14 14.71 -22.56
N TYR A 5 -17.61 15.97 -22.64
CA TYR A 5 -18.41 16.59 -21.58
C TYR A 5 -19.73 15.83 -21.36
N HIS A 6 -20.37 15.41 -22.45
CA HIS A 6 -21.60 14.62 -22.38
C HIS A 6 -21.37 13.25 -21.75
N GLN A 7 -20.35 12.51 -22.20
CA GLN A 7 -19.98 11.21 -21.66
C GLN A 7 -19.63 11.29 -20.16
N LEU A 8 -18.99 12.37 -19.73
CA LEU A 8 -18.64 12.59 -18.33
C LEU A 8 -19.89 12.82 -17.48
N ILE A 9 -20.83 13.64 -17.97
CA ILE A 9 -22.11 13.87 -17.27
C ILE A 9 -22.95 12.59 -17.22
N GLU A 10 -23.03 11.84 -18.31
CA GLU A 10 -23.75 10.57 -18.35
C GLU A 10 -23.12 9.55 -17.40
N GLY A 11 -21.79 9.44 -17.38
CA GLY A 11 -21.07 8.56 -16.47
C GLY A 11 -21.32 8.91 -14.99
N ILE A 12 -21.29 10.19 -14.63
CA ILE A 12 -21.61 10.64 -13.27
C ILE A 12 -23.07 10.31 -12.91
N LYS A 13 -24.01 10.49 -13.85
CA LYS A 13 -25.43 10.18 -13.63
C LYS A 13 -25.70 8.69 -13.52
N SER A 14 -24.94 7.85 -14.22
CA SER A 14 -25.09 6.39 -14.17
C SER A 14 -24.38 5.75 -12.98
N THR A 15 -23.58 6.51 -12.23
CA THR A 15 -22.80 5.99 -11.10
C THR A 15 -23.73 5.67 -9.92
N THR A 16 -23.65 4.44 -9.43
CA THR A 16 -24.38 3.97 -8.26
C THR A 16 -23.82 4.57 -6.97
N TRP A 17 -24.63 4.63 -5.91
CA TRP A 17 -24.19 5.20 -4.64
C TRP A 17 -22.96 4.47 -4.04
N LEU A 18 -22.85 3.16 -4.26
CA LEU A 18 -21.73 2.35 -3.79
C LEU A 18 -20.43 2.62 -4.56
N GLU A 19 -20.51 2.88 -5.87
CA GLU A 19 -19.35 3.30 -6.67
C GLU A 19 -18.83 4.67 -6.24
N PHE A 20 -19.74 5.61 -5.93
CA PHE A 20 -19.35 6.90 -5.38
C PHE A 20 -18.61 6.77 -4.03
N VAL A 21 -19.10 5.90 -3.14
CA VAL A 21 -18.42 5.58 -1.87
C VAL A 21 -17.03 4.98 -2.13
N ALA A 22 -16.91 4.02 -3.03
CA ALA A 22 -15.63 3.41 -3.37
C ALA A 22 -14.61 4.48 -3.84
N VAL A 23 -15.02 5.38 -4.74
CA VAL A 23 -14.17 6.48 -5.23
C VAL A 23 -13.73 7.41 -4.08
N VAL A 24 -14.65 7.80 -3.20
CA VAL A 24 -14.33 8.66 -2.04
C VAL A 24 -13.30 8.00 -1.13
N PHE A 25 -13.48 6.71 -0.82
CA PHE A 25 -12.52 5.95 -0.01
C PHE A 25 -11.18 5.75 -0.73
N GLY A 26 -11.19 5.58 -2.05
CA GLY A 26 -9.99 5.57 -2.89
C GLY A 26 -9.19 6.87 -2.78
N ILE A 27 -9.84 8.02 -2.94
CA ILE A 27 -9.21 9.35 -2.81
C ILE A 27 -8.69 9.56 -1.38
N ALA A 28 -9.50 9.22 -0.37
CA ALA A 28 -9.10 9.31 1.03
C ALA A 28 -7.84 8.49 1.32
N SER A 29 -7.73 7.27 0.78
CA SER A 29 -6.55 6.43 0.94
C SER A 29 -5.28 7.09 0.39
N VAL A 30 -5.36 7.78 -0.76
CA VAL A 30 -4.21 8.48 -1.35
C VAL A 30 -3.76 9.65 -0.48
N ILE A 31 -4.72 10.39 0.08
CA ILE A 31 -4.43 11.49 1.01
C ILE A 31 -3.76 10.95 2.27
N PHE A 32 -4.28 9.87 2.86
CA PHE A 32 -3.67 9.25 4.03
C PHE A 32 -2.30 8.64 3.74
N SER A 33 -2.08 8.11 2.53
CA SER A 33 -0.77 7.66 2.07
C SER A 33 0.24 8.81 2.06
N ARG A 34 -0.14 9.98 1.53
CA ARG A 34 0.70 11.19 1.55
C ARG A 34 0.98 11.68 2.97
N MET A 35 0.01 11.56 3.87
CA MET A 35 0.15 11.95 5.28
C MET A 35 0.95 10.94 6.11
N GLU A 36 1.43 9.85 5.52
CA GLU A 36 2.04 8.72 6.22
C GLU A 36 1.18 8.28 7.42
N ASN A 37 -0.14 8.11 7.24
CA ASN A 37 -1.10 7.78 8.30
C ASN A 37 -1.63 6.33 8.15
N ILE A 38 -1.87 5.63 9.29
CA ILE A 38 -2.34 4.22 9.33
C ILE A 38 -3.65 4.04 8.60
N LEU A 39 -4.46 5.10 8.56
CA LEU A 39 -5.78 5.14 7.94
C LEU A 39 -5.74 4.90 6.42
N VAL A 40 -4.55 4.94 5.79
CA VAL A 40 -4.35 4.52 4.40
C VAL A 40 -4.87 3.10 4.15
N TYR A 41 -4.63 2.19 5.09
CA TYR A 41 -4.97 0.78 4.94
C TYR A 41 -6.48 0.49 5.07
N PRO A 42 -7.20 0.93 6.12
CA PRO A 42 -8.64 0.69 6.22
C PRO A 42 -9.43 1.40 5.12
N THR A 43 -9.03 2.61 4.71
CA THR A 43 -9.71 3.31 3.61
C THR A 43 -9.46 2.64 2.27
N GLY A 44 -8.22 2.18 2.02
CA GLY A 44 -7.89 1.37 0.85
C GLY A 44 -8.65 0.05 0.80
N LEU A 45 -8.79 -0.64 1.94
CA LEU A 45 -9.54 -1.90 2.04
C LEU A 45 -11.02 -1.75 1.68
N ILE A 46 -11.68 -0.69 2.16
CA ILE A 46 -13.09 -0.44 1.83
C ILE A 46 -13.24 -0.27 0.31
N ASN A 47 -12.34 0.49 -0.32
CA ASN A 47 -12.33 0.66 -1.77
C ASN A 47 -12.11 -0.66 -2.52
N THR A 48 -11.05 -1.41 -2.19
CA THR A 48 -10.69 -2.63 -2.93
C THR A 48 -11.69 -3.75 -2.75
N ILE A 49 -12.33 -3.86 -1.58
CA ILE A 49 -13.40 -4.85 -1.33
C ILE A 49 -14.65 -4.50 -2.14
N LEU A 50 -15.07 -3.23 -2.19
CA LEU A 50 -16.21 -2.80 -3.00
C LEU A 50 -15.94 -3.04 -4.50
N PHE A 51 -14.75 -2.72 -5.00
CA PHE A 51 -14.38 -2.99 -6.39
C PHE A 51 -14.29 -4.48 -6.72
N THR A 52 -13.76 -5.29 -5.80
CA THR A 52 -13.72 -6.76 -5.97
C THR A 52 -15.14 -7.34 -6.06
N TYR A 53 -16.05 -6.85 -5.21
CA TYR A 53 -17.46 -7.23 -5.23
C TYR A 53 -18.13 -6.87 -6.57
N PHE A 54 -17.93 -5.65 -7.08
CA PHE A 54 -18.47 -5.26 -8.39
C PHE A 54 -17.94 -6.11 -9.55
N CYS A 55 -16.63 -6.36 -9.59
CA CYS A 55 -16.04 -7.13 -10.69
C CYS A 55 -16.56 -8.57 -10.73
N PHE A 56 -16.81 -9.17 -9.56
CA PHE A 56 -17.38 -10.52 -9.48
C PHE A 56 -18.88 -10.57 -9.80
N SER A 57 -19.65 -9.58 -9.32
CA SER A 57 -21.11 -9.62 -9.42
C SER A 57 -21.68 -9.01 -10.72
N TRP A 58 -21.00 -8.04 -11.33
CA TRP A 58 -21.61 -7.21 -12.39
C TRP A 58 -20.90 -7.28 -13.73
N TRP A 59 -19.57 -7.43 -13.78
CA TRP A 59 -18.80 -7.21 -15.02
C TRP A 59 -18.08 -8.43 -15.59
N GLY A 60 -17.99 -9.55 -14.86
CA GLY A 60 -17.30 -10.76 -15.34
C GLY A 60 -15.81 -10.57 -15.65
N LEU A 61 -15.24 -9.42 -15.26
CA LEU A 61 -13.82 -9.09 -15.43
C LEU A 61 -13.00 -9.68 -14.28
N HIS A 62 -12.70 -10.97 -14.38
CA HIS A 62 -11.92 -11.71 -13.39
C HIS A 62 -10.47 -11.18 -13.24
N ALA A 63 -9.92 -10.54 -14.27
CA ALA A 63 -8.59 -9.93 -14.23
C ALA A 63 -8.53 -8.73 -13.26
N GLU A 64 -9.47 -7.78 -13.38
CA GLU A 64 -9.56 -6.61 -12.50
C GLU A 64 -9.95 -6.99 -11.06
N ALA A 65 -10.80 -8.02 -10.91
CA ALA A 65 -11.11 -8.59 -9.61
C ALA A 65 -9.86 -9.16 -8.91
N SER A 66 -9.03 -9.91 -9.64
CA SER A 66 -7.80 -10.51 -9.10
C SER A 66 -6.79 -9.46 -8.65
N LEU A 67 -6.74 -8.32 -9.36
CA LEU A 67 -5.86 -7.20 -9.04
C LEU A 67 -6.33 -6.47 -7.77
N ASN A 68 -7.62 -6.18 -7.65
CA ASN A 68 -8.19 -5.64 -6.41
C ASN A 68 -8.09 -6.60 -5.23
N PHE A 69 -8.19 -7.90 -5.47
CA PHE A 69 -7.96 -8.93 -4.47
C PHE A 69 -6.51 -8.91 -3.95
N TYR A 70 -5.53 -8.76 -4.84
CA TYR A 70 -4.12 -8.57 -4.44
C TYR A 70 -3.94 -7.33 -3.55
N TYR A 71 -4.51 -6.18 -3.94
CA TYR A 71 -4.43 -4.96 -3.13
C TYR A 71 -5.10 -5.12 -1.77
N THR A 72 -6.15 -5.92 -1.67
CA THR A 72 -6.81 -6.24 -0.41
C THR A 72 -5.85 -7.01 0.51
N ILE A 73 -5.23 -8.09 0.03
CA ILE A 73 -4.25 -8.86 0.82
C ILE A 73 -3.07 -7.97 1.24
N MET A 74 -2.53 -7.18 0.31
CA MET A 74 -1.40 -6.31 0.58
C MET A 74 -1.74 -5.21 1.59
N SER A 75 -2.96 -4.66 1.52
CA SER A 75 -3.44 -3.66 2.48
C SER A 75 -3.61 -4.25 3.88
N VAL A 76 -4.11 -5.49 4.02
CA VAL A 76 -4.15 -6.20 5.31
C VAL A 76 -2.74 -6.43 5.84
N TYR A 77 -1.81 -6.91 5.01
CA TYR A 77 -0.43 -7.14 5.41
C TYR A 77 0.25 -5.84 5.88
N GLY A 78 0.11 -4.77 5.10
CA GLY A 78 0.62 -3.44 5.44
C GLY A 78 0.02 -2.93 6.74
N TRP A 79 -1.28 -3.13 6.96
CA TRP A 79 -1.94 -2.73 8.20
C TRP A 79 -1.42 -3.47 9.42
N ILE A 80 -1.26 -4.80 9.34
CA ILE A 80 -0.72 -5.62 10.44
C ILE A 80 0.70 -5.19 10.78
N LEU A 81 1.53 -4.99 9.75
CA LEU A 81 2.90 -4.55 9.92
C LEU A 81 2.91 -3.16 10.59
N TRP A 82 2.18 -2.19 10.06
CA TRP A 82 2.20 -0.83 10.58
C TRP A 82 1.60 -0.69 11.99
N SER A 83 0.54 -1.44 12.29
CA SER A 83 -0.08 -1.48 13.62
C SER A 83 0.90 -1.92 14.70
N ARG A 84 1.71 -2.95 14.42
CA ARG A 84 2.73 -3.46 15.35
C ARG A 84 3.90 -2.46 15.55
N ALA A 85 4.15 -1.54 14.60
CA ALA A 85 5.21 -0.53 14.71
C ALA A 85 4.78 0.59 15.64
N ASN A 86 3.53 1.02 15.53
CA ASN A 86 2.97 2.09 16.35
C ASN A 86 2.87 1.66 17.83
N SER A 87 2.46 0.43 18.12
CA SER A 87 2.45 -0.11 19.49
C SER A 87 3.85 -0.18 20.11
N THR A 88 4.88 -0.43 19.29
CA THR A 88 6.27 -0.43 19.75
C THR A 88 6.78 0.99 20.01
N THR A 89 6.40 1.95 19.14
CA THR A 89 6.77 3.37 19.26
C THR A 89 6.19 3.98 20.54
N ASP A 90 4.91 3.71 20.83
CA ASP A 90 4.20 4.28 21.98
C ASP A 90 4.79 3.79 23.32
N ASN A 91 4.99 2.48 23.47
CA ASN A 91 5.67 1.90 24.65
C ASN A 91 7.12 2.39 24.81
N ARG A 92 7.82 2.60 23.68
CA ARG A 92 9.18 3.13 23.70
C ARG A 92 9.18 4.59 24.12
N GLN A 93 8.33 5.45 23.56
CA GLN A 93 8.17 6.86 23.95
C GLN A 93 7.87 6.98 25.44
N LEU A 94 6.93 6.19 25.98
CA LEU A 94 6.64 6.10 27.42
C LEU A 94 7.85 5.70 28.28
N THR A 95 8.75 4.85 27.76
CA THR A 95 9.96 4.42 28.45
C THR A 95 11.10 5.44 28.29
N THR A 96 11.29 6.02 27.11
CA THR A 96 12.25 7.09 26.85
C THR A 96 11.88 8.36 27.58
N ASP A 97 10.63 8.77 27.71
CA ASP A 97 10.28 9.96 28.50
C ASP A 97 10.67 9.79 29.97
N LYS A 98 10.49 8.58 30.52
CA LYS A 98 10.95 8.24 31.87
C LYS A 98 12.49 8.23 31.98
N LEU A 99 13.18 7.65 31.01
CA LEU A 99 14.66 7.57 31.01
C LEU A 99 15.33 8.90 30.63
N GLN A 100 14.70 9.70 29.79
CA GLN A 100 15.18 10.99 29.30
C GLN A 100 14.90 12.08 30.33
N THR A 101 13.86 11.96 31.17
CA THR A 101 13.76 12.72 32.43
C THR A 101 15.00 12.49 33.34
N ILE A 102 15.58 11.28 33.32
CA ILE A 102 16.79 10.94 34.07
C ILE A 102 18.07 11.40 33.34
N ASN A 103 18.14 11.28 32.00
CA ASN A 103 19.34 11.56 31.18
C ASN A 103 19.47 13.00 30.67
N ASN A 104 18.39 13.77 30.55
CA ASN A 104 18.42 15.19 30.12
C ASN A 104 19.27 16.07 31.07
N LYS A 105 19.61 15.56 32.26
CA LYS A 105 20.54 16.20 33.18
C LYS A 105 22.01 16.11 32.74
N LEU A 106 22.36 15.28 31.76
CA LEU A 106 23.75 14.96 31.39
C LEU A 106 24.11 15.12 29.90
N GLN A 107 23.16 15.23 28.96
CA GLN A 107 23.42 14.83 27.57
C GLN A 107 22.96 15.83 26.47
N THR A 108 23.36 17.09 26.58
CA THR A 108 23.23 18.13 25.52
C THR A 108 24.43 18.13 24.56
N SER A 109 24.84 16.97 24.04
CA SER A 109 25.87 16.93 22.98
C SER A 109 25.68 15.71 22.08
N ASN A 110 25.67 15.96 20.76
CA ASN A 110 25.73 14.97 19.68
C ASN A 110 24.41 14.31 19.23
N LEU A 111 23.63 15.03 18.42
CA LEU A 111 22.67 14.41 17.51
C LEU A 111 23.33 14.23 16.12
N LYS A 112 23.84 13.03 15.84
CA LYS A 112 24.18 12.62 14.46
C LYS A 112 23.01 11.82 13.91
N LEU A 113 22.35 12.36 12.88
CA LEU A 113 21.33 11.66 12.11
C LEU A 113 21.99 10.46 11.40
N ALA A 114 21.76 9.26 11.91
CA ALA A 114 22.25 8.04 11.29
C ALA A 114 21.34 7.68 10.11
N ILE A 115 21.92 7.71 8.91
CA ILE A 115 21.29 7.27 7.67
C ILE A 115 21.31 5.74 7.66
N THR A 116 20.14 5.12 7.89
CA THR A 116 20.01 3.66 7.89
C THR A 116 20.11 3.12 6.47
N ALA A 117 21.27 2.56 6.11
CA ALA A 117 21.47 1.84 4.86
C ALA A 117 20.78 0.47 4.89
N SER A 118 20.21 0.06 3.75
CA SER A 118 19.51 -1.23 3.61
C SER A 118 20.50 -2.40 3.53
N THR A 119 20.30 -3.44 4.34
CA THR A 119 21.23 -4.57 4.45
C THR A 119 21.14 -5.48 3.20
N LYS A 120 22.26 -6.05 2.74
CA LYS A 120 22.32 -6.97 1.58
C LYS A 120 21.33 -8.15 1.63
N LYS A 121 20.95 -8.60 2.83
CA LYS A 121 19.93 -9.65 3.05
C LYS A 121 18.52 -9.20 2.64
N GLU A 122 18.20 -7.92 2.82
CA GLU A 122 16.89 -7.36 2.53
C GLU A 122 16.67 -7.16 1.04
N TRP A 123 17.73 -6.76 0.33
CA TRP A 123 17.75 -6.72 -1.12
C TRP A 123 17.50 -8.09 -1.75
N LYS A 124 18.13 -9.16 -1.21
CA LYS A 124 17.85 -10.53 -1.69
C LYS A 124 16.38 -10.90 -1.53
N ILE A 125 15.81 -10.62 -0.36
CA ILE A 125 14.41 -10.90 -0.07
C ILE A 125 13.46 -10.06 -0.95
N ALA A 126 13.80 -8.80 -1.25
CA ALA A 126 13.04 -7.95 -2.16
C ALA A 126 13.07 -8.45 -3.60
N ILE A 127 14.24 -8.91 -4.07
CA ILE A 127 14.40 -9.47 -5.42
C ILE A 127 13.62 -10.78 -5.55
N VAL A 128 13.67 -11.66 -4.54
CA VAL A 128 12.90 -12.91 -4.53
C VAL A 128 11.40 -12.61 -4.56
N PHE A 129 10.93 -11.67 -3.73
CA PHE A 129 9.53 -11.23 -3.73
C PHE A 129 9.11 -10.67 -5.10
N PHE A 130 9.93 -9.81 -5.70
CA PHE A 130 9.68 -9.24 -7.02
C PHE A 130 9.52 -10.34 -8.09
N ILE A 131 10.41 -11.32 -8.13
CA ILE A 131 10.38 -12.40 -9.12
C ILE A 131 9.13 -13.27 -8.95
N ILE A 132 8.78 -13.63 -7.71
CA ILE A 132 7.56 -14.41 -7.42
C ILE A 132 6.32 -13.62 -7.85
N CYS A 133 6.26 -12.33 -7.48
CA CYS A 133 5.14 -11.47 -7.80
C CYS A 133 4.98 -11.27 -9.32
N TRP A 134 6.09 -11.05 -10.04
CA TRP A 134 6.10 -10.95 -11.49
C TRP A 134 5.61 -12.22 -12.16
N MET A 135 6.06 -13.40 -11.70
CA MET A 135 5.64 -14.68 -12.25
C MET A 135 4.14 -14.93 -12.03
N VAL A 136 3.63 -14.65 -10.83
CA VAL A 136 2.20 -14.79 -10.51
C VAL A 136 1.35 -13.86 -11.37
N LEU A 137 1.73 -12.58 -11.49
CA LEU A 137 1.02 -11.62 -12.33
C LEU A 137 1.04 -11.99 -13.80
N TYR A 138 2.18 -12.47 -14.30
CA TYR A 138 2.32 -12.96 -15.67
C TYR A 138 1.38 -14.15 -15.94
N ILE A 139 1.30 -15.12 -15.03
CA ILE A 139 0.39 -16.27 -15.16
C ILE A 139 -1.06 -15.81 -15.18
N ILE A 140 -1.46 -14.92 -14.28
CA ILE A 140 -2.82 -14.38 -14.21
C ILE A 140 -3.17 -13.63 -15.51
N LEU A 141 -2.29 -12.75 -15.98
CA LEU A 141 -2.48 -12.01 -17.23
C LEU A 141 -2.57 -12.94 -18.44
N LYS A 142 -1.77 -14.01 -18.49
CA LYS A 142 -1.79 -15.00 -19.58
C LYS A 142 -3.06 -15.83 -19.61
N ILE A 143 -3.61 -16.20 -18.44
CA ILE A 143 -4.81 -17.05 -18.35
C ILE A 143 -6.09 -16.24 -18.57
N PHE A 144 -6.15 -15.00 -18.07
CA PHE A 144 -7.38 -14.20 -18.07
C PHE A 144 -7.46 -13.14 -19.16
N THR A 145 -6.34 -12.71 -19.76
CA THR A 145 -6.33 -11.59 -20.72
C THR A 145 -5.68 -12.01 -22.04
N LYS A 146 -6.32 -11.74 -23.18
CA LYS A 146 -5.65 -11.71 -24.50
C LYS A 146 -4.78 -10.45 -24.60
N SER A 147 -3.87 -10.25 -23.65
CA SER A 147 -3.02 -9.07 -23.63
C SER A 147 -1.98 -9.20 -24.73
N THR A 148 -1.78 -8.11 -25.46
CA THR A 148 -0.78 -8.00 -26.53
C THR A 148 0.64 -7.88 -25.96
N VAL A 149 0.77 -7.52 -24.67
CA VAL A 149 2.04 -7.28 -23.96
C VAL A 149 2.02 -7.72 -22.46
N PRO A 150 1.65 -8.95 -22.13
CA PRO A 150 1.48 -9.42 -20.73
C PRO A 150 2.78 -9.41 -19.92
N VAL A 151 3.94 -9.48 -20.60
CA VAL A 151 5.26 -9.48 -19.96
C VAL A 151 5.62 -8.10 -19.41
N SER A 152 5.35 -7.02 -20.16
CA SER A 152 5.67 -5.66 -19.72
C SER A 152 4.73 -5.16 -18.64
N ASP A 153 3.43 -5.46 -18.75
CA ASP A 153 2.42 -5.01 -17.78
C ASP A 153 2.60 -5.69 -16.42
N SER A 154 2.90 -6.99 -16.42
CA SER A 154 3.22 -7.73 -15.21
C SER A 154 4.50 -7.22 -14.56
N PHE A 155 5.51 -6.83 -15.34
CA PHE A 155 6.77 -6.29 -14.84
C PHE A 155 6.56 -4.95 -14.13
N ALA A 156 5.86 -4.01 -14.78
CA ALA A 156 5.56 -2.70 -14.20
C ALA A 156 4.74 -2.83 -12.91
N SER A 157 3.75 -3.71 -12.90
CA SER A 157 2.91 -3.99 -11.73
C SER A 157 3.71 -4.62 -10.57
N ALA A 158 4.57 -5.59 -10.86
CA ALA A 158 5.44 -6.21 -9.86
C ALA A 158 6.45 -5.21 -9.24
N ALA A 159 6.94 -4.25 -10.04
CA ALA A 159 7.82 -3.20 -9.57
C ALA A 159 7.09 -2.26 -8.60
N ALA A 160 5.88 -1.83 -8.96
CA ALA A 160 5.03 -1.01 -8.11
C ALA A 160 4.70 -1.72 -6.78
N TYR A 161 4.35 -3.00 -6.84
CA TYR A 161 4.06 -3.81 -5.65
C TYR A 161 5.25 -3.99 -4.74
N THR A 162 6.42 -4.24 -5.32
CA THR A 162 7.68 -4.34 -4.56
C THR A 162 8.05 -3.00 -3.91
N ALA A 163 7.85 -1.88 -4.62
CA ALA A 163 8.06 -0.55 -4.07
C ALA A 163 7.12 -0.26 -2.90
N MET A 164 5.84 -0.61 -3.03
CA MET A 164 4.83 -0.45 -1.97
C MET A 164 5.18 -1.28 -0.73
N TRP A 165 5.63 -2.52 -0.93
CA TRP A 165 6.08 -3.38 0.17
C TRP A 165 7.35 -2.84 0.87
N LEU A 166 8.31 -2.32 0.11
CA LEU A 166 9.50 -1.67 0.68
C LEU A 166 9.15 -0.40 1.46
N MET A 167 8.17 0.38 1.00
CA MET A 167 7.66 1.55 1.72
C MET A 167 7.03 1.16 3.06
N ALA A 168 6.17 0.13 3.09
CA ALA A 168 5.59 -0.40 4.32
C ALA A 168 6.66 -0.93 5.30
N LYS A 169 7.74 -1.52 4.78
CA LYS A 169 8.85 -2.00 5.60
C LYS A 169 9.75 -0.87 6.12
N LYS A 170 9.95 0.20 5.34
CA LYS A 170 10.68 1.40 5.77
C LYS A 170 10.00 2.03 6.99
N SER A 171 8.69 2.23 6.89
CA SER A 171 7.92 2.87 7.94
C SER A 171 7.85 2.02 9.23
N TRP A 172 7.83 0.68 9.11
CA TRP A 172 8.06 -0.22 10.26
C TRP A 172 9.37 0.06 10.99
N LYS A 173 10.49 0.09 10.25
CA LYS A 173 11.82 0.27 10.86
C LYS A 173 11.99 1.62 11.54
N THR A 174 11.40 2.66 10.95
CA THR A 174 11.38 4.00 11.53
C THR A 174 10.57 4.02 12.82
N GLY A 175 9.41 3.35 12.87
CA GLY A 175 8.61 3.23 14.11
C GLY A 175 9.22 2.30 15.17
N SER A 176 9.86 1.19 14.78
CA SER A 176 10.42 0.23 15.74
C SER A 176 11.72 0.71 16.41
N GLY A 177 12.16 1.95 16.17
CA GLY A 177 13.39 2.51 16.72
C GLY A 177 14.62 1.66 16.41
N GLY A 178 14.64 1.02 15.22
CA GLY A 178 15.73 0.19 14.75
C GLY A 178 16.96 1.02 14.38
N PHE A 179 17.63 1.52 15.42
CA PHE A 179 19.08 1.73 15.48
C PHE A 179 19.72 0.52 16.16
#